data_AF-A0A7Y3BGJ6-F1
#
_entry.id   AF-A0A7Y3BGJ6-F1
#
_cell.length_a   1.000
_cell.length_b   1.000
_cell.length_c   1.000
_cell.angle_alpha   90.00
_cell.angle_beta   90.00
_cell.angle_gamma   90.00
#
_symmetry.space_group_name_H-M   'P 1'
#
loop_
_entity.id
_entity.type
_entity.pdbx_description
1 polymer ?
#
loop_
_entity_poly.entity_id
_entity_poly.type
_entity_poly.pdbx_seq_one_letter_code
_entity_poly.pdbx_strand_id
1 'polypeptide(L)'
;MNFNIATPHEINGNVIINGRKQNRNIEAILEWNGKGQKRISVIVGVIKQGQINSIPIYRIRTRDDGRLRIPKRFFSELPFGELEKVVFTFVRIFESFHQNGNNELFVSSQSIHSIVIDIP
;
A
#
# COMPACT_ATOMS: atom_id res chain seq x y z
N MET A 1 9.77 28.35 19.67
CA MET A 1 8.75 27.79 18.76
C MET A 1 8.97 26.29 18.69
N ASN A 2 8.03 25.48 19.16
CA ASN A 2 8.07 24.03 18.94
C ASN A 2 7.26 23.72 17.68
N PHE A 3 7.94 23.29 16.62
CA PHE A 3 7.31 22.82 15.39
C PHE A 3 6.90 21.36 15.59
N ASN A 4 5.63 21.13 15.97
CA ASN A 4 5.09 19.78 16.12
C ASN A 4 4.38 19.38 14.82
N ILE A 5 5.04 18.52 14.02
CA ILE A 5 4.42 17.90 12.85
C ILE A 5 3.56 16.74 13.35
N ALA A 6 2.24 16.88 13.28
CA ALA A 6 1.37 15.74 13.54
C ALA A 6 1.72 14.61 12.56
N THR A 7 2.02 13.44 13.12
CA THR A 7 2.30 12.22 12.36
C THR A 7 1.05 11.34 12.33
N PRO A 8 0.76 10.64 11.23
CA PRO A 8 -0.30 9.65 11.23
C PRO A 8 0.06 8.51 12.19
N HIS A 9 -0.96 7.84 12.73
CA HIS A 9 -0.75 6.58 13.44
C HIS A 9 0.06 5.60 12.58
N GLU A 10 0.97 4.87 13.21
CA GLU A 10 1.76 3.84 12.54
C GLU A 10 0.87 2.83 11.80
N ILE A 11 1.18 2.53 10.54
CA ILE A 11 0.51 1.50 9.77
C ILE A 11 1.33 0.22 9.74
N ASN A 12 0.72 -0.87 10.17
CA ASN A 12 1.31 -2.20 10.12
C ASN A 12 0.39 -3.12 9.33
N GLY A 13 0.89 -3.58 8.18
CA GLY A 13 0.19 -4.45 7.26
C GLY A 13 0.53 -5.92 7.48
N ASN A 14 -0.32 -6.78 6.93
CA ASN A 14 -0.12 -8.20 6.73
C ASN A 14 -0.76 -8.57 5.38
N VAL A 15 -0.23 -9.61 4.74
CA VAL A 15 -0.77 -10.11 3.47
C VAL A 15 -0.90 -11.62 3.51
N ILE A 16 -2.11 -12.07 3.21
CA ILE A 16 -2.44 -13.48 3.06
C ILE A 16 -2.66 -13.74 1.59
N ILE A 17 -1.76 -14.50 0.96
CA ILE A 17 -1.87 -14.92 -0.44
C ILE A 17 -2.33 -16.37 -0.50
N ASN A 18 -3.31 -16.64 -1.36
CA ASN A 18 -3.85 -17.97 -1.59
C ASN A 18 -3.90 -18.26 -3.10
N GLY A 19 -3.90 -19.55 -3.46
CA GLY A 19 -3.94 -20.00 -4.84
C GLY A 19 -2.55 -20.31 -5.41
N ARG A 20 -2.49 -20.52 -6.73
CA ARG A 20 -1.27 -20.85 -7.49
C ARG A 20 -1.28 -20.17 -8.85
N LYS A 21 -0.13 -19.68 -9.28
CA LYS A 21 0.10 -19.06 -10.59
C LYS A 21 -0.28 -19.98 -11.74
N GLN A 22 0.05 -21.28 -11.66
CA GLN A 22 -0.28 -22.25 -12.71
C GLN A 22 -1.80 -22.41 -12.89
N ASN A 23 -2.57 -22.21 -11.82
CA ASN A 23 -4.03 -22.34 -11.81
C ASN A 23 -4.75 -21.00 -12.08
N ARG A 24 -4.01 -19.89 -12.26
CA ARG A 24 -4.54 -18.54 -12.45
C ARG A 24 -5.62 -18.13 -11.43
N ASN A 25 -5.50 -18.62 -10.19
CA ASN A 25 -6.52 -18.45 -9.15
C ASN A 25 -5.99 -17.71 -7.92
N ILE A 26 -4.94 -16.90 -8.09
CA ILE A 26 -4.33 -16.16 -7.00
C ILE A 26 -5.32 -15.14 -6.45
N GLU A 27 -5.38 -15.10 -5.12
CA GLU A 27 -6.10 -14.10 -4.35
C GLU A 27 -5.19 -13.57 -3.24
N ALA A 28 -5.34 -12.29 -2.92
CA ALA A 28 -4.69 -11.69 -1.76
C ALA A 28 -5.70 -11.01 -0.85
N ILE A 29 -5.57 -11.25 0.45
CA ILE A 29 -6.25 -10.52 1.50
C ILE A 29 -5.19 -9.70 2.20
N LEU A 30 -5.37 -8.38 2.18
CA LEU A 30 -4.53 -7.43 2.86
C LEU A 30 -5.20 -7.06 4.17
N GLU A 31 -4.44 -7.06 5.25
CA GLU A 31 -4.90 -6.70 6.59
C GLU A 31 -3.98 -5.63 7.16
N TRP A 32 -4.50 -4.72 7.97
CA TRP A 32 -3.67 -3.75 8.68
C TRP A 32 -4.35 -3.28 9.95
N ASN A 33 -3.60 -2.58 10.80
CA ASN A 33 -4.10 -1.97 12.03
C ASN A 33 -5.00 -0.74 11.75
N GLY A 34 -6.22 -1.01 11.28
CA GLY A 34 -7.23 -0.01 10.94
C GLY A 34 -7.53 1.00 12.06
N LYS A 35 -7.71 2.27 11.70
CA LYS A 35 -8.07 3.34 12.65
C LYS A 35 -9.45 3.97 12.39
N GLY A 36 -10.13 3.60 11.29
CA GLY A 36 -11.51 3.99 10.98
C GLY A 36 -11.73 5.47 10.62
N GLN A 37 -10.73 6.34 10.79
CA GLN A 37 -10.92 7.80 10.74
C GLN A 37 -10.75 8.41 9.35
N LYS A 38 -9.93 7.82 8.47
CA LYS A 38 -9.57 8.36 7.15
C LYS A 38 -9.43 7.27 6.09
N ARG A 39 -9.06 7.66 4.87
CA ARG A 39 -8.67 6.71 3.81
C ARG A 39 -7.17 6.41 3.92
N ILE A 40 -6.78 5.19 3.55
CA ILE A 40 -5.40 4.83 3.28
C ILE A 40 -5.20 4.58 1.79
N SER A 41 -3.94 4.56 1.35
CA SER A 41 -3.58 4.04 0.03
C SER A 41 -2.85 2.71 0.20
N VAL A 42 -3.20 1.72 -0.62
CA VAL A 42 -2.37 0.55 -0.87
C VAL A 42 -1.80 0.68 -2.27
N ILE A 43 -0.48 0.74 -2.37
CA ILE A 43 0.23 0.68 -3.66
C ILE A 43 0.59 -0.77 -3.90
N VAL A 44 0.21 -1.29 -5.06
CA VAL A 44 0.62 -2.62 -5.49
C VAL A 44 1.69 -2.44 -6.55
N GLY A 45 2.83 -3.08 -6.32
CA GLY A 45 3.95 -3.14 -7.22
C GLY A 45 4.34 -4.57 -7.56
N VAL A 46 5.19 -4.71 -8.56
CA VAL A 46 5.75 -6.00 -8.97
C VAL A 46 7.27 -5.89 -9.10
N ILE A 47 7.97 -6.99 -8.89
CA ILE A 47 9.40 -7.11 -9.15
C ILE A 47 9.58 -8.13 -10.28
N LYS A 48 10.26 -7.72 -11.35
CA LYS A 48 10.61 -8.59 -12.47
C LYS A 48 11.82 -9.46 -12.12
N GLN A 49 11.93 -10.61 -12.78
CA GLN A 49 13.08 -11.49 -12.63
C GLN A 49 14.40 -10.74 -12.86
N GLY A 50 15.34 -10.90 -11.93
CA GLY A 50 16.65 -10.26 -11.98
C GLY A 50 16.64 -8.75 -11.68
N GLN A 51 15.49 -8.16 -11.33
CA GLN A 51 15.41 -6.78 -10.86
C GLN A 51 15.29 -6.73 -9.33
N ILE A 52 15.84 -5.67 -8.75
CA ILE A 52 15.76 -5.42 -7.30
C ILE A 52 14.65 -4.39 -6.98
N ASN A 53 14.33 -3.53 -7.95
CA ASN A 53 13.39 -2.44 -7.75
C ASN A 53 11.95 -2.87 -8.01
N SER A 54 11.04 -2.47 -7.13
CA SER A 54 9.60 -2.64 -7.35
C SER A 54 9.07 -1.60 -8.33
N ILE A 55 8.28 -2.03 -9.31
CA ILE A 55 7.55 -1.16 -10.23
C ILE A 55 6.11 -1.04 -9.73
N PRO A 56 5.63 0.16 -9.32
CA PRO A 56 4.25 0.34 -8.92
C PRO A 56 3.34 0.21 -10.15
N ILE A 57 2.29 -0.60 -10.03
CA ILE A 57 1.34 -0.86 -11.12
C ILE A 57 -0.07 -0.38 -10.80
N TYR A 58 -0.44 -0.34 -9.52
CA TYR A 58 -1.76 0.11 -9.10
C TYR A 58 -1.68 0.87 -7.76
N ARG A 59 -2.56 1.85 -7.60
CA ARG A 59 -2.84 2.50 -6.32
C ARG A 59 -4.31 2.37 -5.99
N ILE A 60 -4.60 1.69 -4.88
CA ILE A 60 -5.96 1.50 -4.37
C ILE A 60 -6.14 2.44 -3.19
N ARG A 61 -7.20 3.25 -3.22
CA ARG A 61 -7.62 4.05 -2.06
C ARG A 61 -8.81 3.37 -1.40
N THR A 62 -8.69 3.07 -0.12
CA THR A 62 -9.75 2.42 0.66
C THR A 62 -9.92 3.09 2.02
N ARG A 63 -11.02 2.78 2.72
CA ARG A 63 -11.22 3.20 4.11
C ARG A 63 -10.16 2.55 4.99
N ASP A 64 -9.77 3.21 6.08
CA ASP A 64 -8.84 2.66 7.07
C ASP A 64 -9.55 1.67 8.02
N ASP A 65 -10.27 0.69 7.46
CA ASP A 65 -11.08 -0.30 8.17
C ASP A 65 -10.34 -1.61 8.49
N GLY A 66 -9.07 -1.71 8.06
CA GLY A 66 -8.16 -2.79 8.44
C GLY A 66 -8.15 -3.98 7.50
N ARG A 67 -8.95 -4.00 6.42
CA ARG A 67 -8.99 -5.15 5.50
C ARG A 67 -9.35 -4.79 4.06
N LEU A 68 -8.64 -5.39 3.10
CA LEU A 68 -8.93 -5.26 1.68
C LEU A 68 -8.70 -6.60 0.97
N ARG A 69 -9.71 -7.10 0.27
CA ARG A 69 -9.54 -8.24 -0.65
C ARG A 69 -9.16 -7.71 -2.03
N ILE A 70 -8.01 -8.14 -2.55
CA ILE A 70 -7.60 -7.82 -3.90
C ILE A 70 -8.44 -8.66 -4.89
N PRO A 71 -9.08 -8.03 -5.88
CA PRO A 71 -9.86 -8.76 -6.88
C PRO A 71 -9.01 -9.76 -7.66
N LYS A 72 -9.53 -10.97 -7.90
CA LYS A 72 -8.86 -12.01 -8.72
C LYS A 72 -8.34 -11.49 -10.06
N ARG A 73 -9.14 -10.63 -10.71
CA ARG A 73 -8.82 -10.04 -12.01
C ARG A 73 -7.47 -9.31 -12.03
N PHE A 74 -7.08 -8.72 -10.89
CA PHE A 74 -5.80 -8.06 -10.73
C PHE A 74 -4.65 -9.01 -11.06
N PHE A 75 -4.68 -10.20 -10.46
CA PHE A 75 -3.64 -11.21 -10.65
C PHE A 75 -3.73 -11.83 -12.04
N SER A 76 -4.91 -12.03 -12.62
CA SER A 76 -5.02 -12.63 -13.95
C SER A 76 -4.43 -11.78 -15.08
N GLU A 77 -4.33 -10.47 -14.89
CA GLU A 77 -3.76 -9.53 -15.85
C GLU A 77 -2.23 -9.39 -15.73
N LEU A 78 -1.62 -9.99 -14.70
CA LEU A 78 -0.17 -9.90 -14.49
C LEU A 78 0.60 -10.80 -15.48
N PRO A 79 1.65 -10.28 -16.15
CA PRO A 79 2.50 -11.06 -17.04
C PRO A 79 3.44 -11.98 -16.24
N PHE A 80 2.88 -13.00 -15.59
CA PHE A 80 3.60 -13.81 -14.61
C PHE A 80 4.88 -14.47 -15.13
N GLY A 81 5.04 -14.67 -16.45
CA GLY A 81 6.27 -15.21 -17.03
C GLY A 81 7.53 -14.40 -16.68
N GLU A 82 7.40 -13.09 -16.48
CA GLU A 82 8.50 -12.17 -16.18
C GLU A 82 8.53 -11.71 -14.71
N LEU A 83 7.51 -12.04 -13.93
CA LEU A 83 7.33 -11.55 -12.57
C LEU A 83 7.76 -12.57 -11.53
N GLU A 84 8.55 -12.11 -10.57
CA GLU A 84 9.07 -12.90 -9.45
C GLU A 84 8.23 -12.66 -8.19
N LYS A 85 7.97 -11.39 -7.87
CA LYS A 85 7.36 -10.97 -6.59
C LYS A 85 6.29 -9.91 -6.79
N VAL A 86 5.34 -9.86 -5.84
CA VAL A 86 4.39 -8.75 -5.68
C VAL A 86 4.76 -7.99 -4.41
N VAL A 87 4.62 -6.68 -4.46
CA VAL A 87 4.87 -5.77 -3.35
C VAL A 87 3.58 -5.05 -3.00
N PHE A 88 3.18 -5.10 -1.73
CA PHE A 88 2.06 -4.33 -1.19
C PHE A 88 2.60 -3.28 -0.24
N THR A 89 2.41 -2.01 -0.56
CA THR A 89 2.82 -0.87 0.25
C THR A 89 1.59 -0.16 0.83
N PHE A 90 1.42 -0.25 2.13
CA PHE A 90 0.38 0.43 2.88
C PHE A 90 0.86 1.84 3.23
N VAL A 91 0.04 2.86 2.94
CA VAL A 91 0.37 4.27 3.16
C VAL A 91 -0.78 4.94 3.89
N ARG A 92 -0.52 5.39 5.13
CA ARG A 92 -1.40 6.29 5.88
C ARG A 92 -0.82 7.70 5.84
N ILE A 93 -1.63 8.67 5.41
CA ILE A 93 -1.21 10.06 5.20
C ILE A 93 -1.94 10.96 6.20
N PHE A 94 -1.21 11.90 6.79
CA PHE A 94 -1.75 13.07 7.46
C PHE A 94 -1.33 14.31 6.66
N GLU A 95 -2.30 15.16 6.34
CA GLU A 95 -2.10 16.43 5.65
C GLU A 95 -2.80 17.54 6.45
N SER A 96 -2.13 18.66 6.64
CA SER A 96 -2.70 19.86 7.24
C SER A 96 -2.17 21.14 6.59
N PHE A 97 -3.01 22.16 6.59
CA PHE A 97 -2.64 23.52 6.21
C PHE A 97 -2.65 24.39 7.47
N HIS A 98 -1.62 25.22 7.63
CA HIS A 98 -1.51 26.17 8.72
C HIS A 98 -1.27 27.57 8.13
N GLN A 99 -2.08 28.54 8.55
CA GLN A 99 -1.83 29.95 8.22
C GLN A 99 -0.67 30.46 9.10
N ASN A 100 0.35 31.04 8.47
CA ASN A 100 1.49 31.65 9.16
C ASN A 100 1.73 33.06 8.62
N GLY A 101 1.01 34.04 9.20
CA GLY A 101 0.99 35.41 8.68
C GLY A 101 0.29 35.45 7.31
N ASN A 102 1.00 35.95 6.29
CA ASN A 102 0.51 36.00 4.90
C ASN A 102 0.84 34.75 4.08
N ASN A 103 1.52 33.75 4.68
CA ASN A 103 1.94 32.52 4.01
C ASN A 103 1.11 31.33 4.48
N GLU A 104 0.84 30.39 3.58
CA GLU A 104 0.29 29.08 3.91
C GLU A 104 1.40 28.05 4.06
N LEU A 105 1.43 27.35 5.19
CA LEU A 105 2.30 26.21 5.42
C LEU A 105 1.51 24.92 5.18
N PHE A 106 1.92 24.14 4.19
CA PHE A 106 1.43 22.78 3.98
C PHE A 106 2.34 21.76 4.67
N VAL A 107 1.75 20.90 5.49
CA VAL A 107 2.45 19.81 6.17
C VAL A 107 1.86 18.48 5.73
N SER A 108 2.71 17.59 5.24
CA SER A 108 2.34 16.21 4.87
C SER A 108 3.30 15.24 5.55
N SER A 109 2.74 14.28 6.29
CA SER A 109 3.48 13.21 6.97
C SER A 109 2.84 11.86 6.65
N GLN A 110 3.67 10.81 6.56
CA GLN A 110 3.22 9.48 6.14
C GLN A 110 3.77 8.39 7.06
N SER A 111 2.96 7.37 7.30
CA SER A 111 3.41 6.08 7.82
C SER A 111 3.28 5.05 6.70
N ILE A 112 4.36 4.31 6.44
CA ILE A 112 4.49 3.41 5.30
C ILE A 112 5.01 2.06 5.78
N HIS A 113 4.36 0.98 5.33
CA HIS A 113 4.87 -0.38 5.51
C HIS A 113 4.72 -1.14 4.18
N SER A 114 5.82 -1.70 3.69
CA SER A 114 5.86 -2.51 2.48
C SER A 114 6.10 -3.98 2.80
N ILE A 115 5.35 -4.86 2.13
CA ILE A 115 5.49 -6.31 2.24
C ILE A 115 5.78 -6.86 0.84
N VAL A 116 6.87 -7.61 0.72
CA VAL A 116 7.30 -8.28 -0.51
C VAL A 116 6.98 -9.77 -0.39
N ILE A 117 6.36 -10.34 -1.41
CA ILE A 117 5.87 -11.71 -1.38
C ILE A 117 6.17 -12.39 -2.70
N ASP A 118 6.69 -13.61 -2.63
CA ASP A 118 6.84 -14.49 -3.79
C ASP A 118 5.47 -14.90 -4.32
N ILE A 119 5.31 -14.94 -5.64
CA ILE A 119 4.07 -15.38 -6.26
C ILE A 119 4.04 -16.92 -6.25
N PRO A 120 3.11 -17.57 -5.52
CA PRO A 120 3.03 -19.03 -5.43
C PRO A 120 2.51 -19.68 -6.71
#